data_AF-A0A924XIU5-F1
#
_entry.id   AF-A0A924XIU5-F1
#
_cell.length_a   1.000
_cell.length_b   1.000
_cell.length_c   1.000
_cell.angle_alpha   90.00
_cell.angle_beta   90.00
_cell.angle_gamma   90.00
#
_symmetry.space_group_name_H-M   'P 1'
#
loop_
_entity.id
_entity.type
_entity.pdbx_description
1 polymer ?
#
loop_
_entity_poly.entity_id
_entity_poly.type
_entity_poly.pdbx_seq_one_letter_code
_entity_poly.pdbx_strand_id
1 'polypeptide(L)'
;MTIKDFGTQVENVWAGLRPRTQKLIVGAMQSAQVNNSSLSNSNFNRSFFYDAHADWELCRLLKVLDERASQTEAQKSPQNLSEIRKMADVCARVLTTQTESAEAFIQLATRALKRFDFAAIDKLADILNARYSAGEVAEIARQTELAAVRALAMESLAQFPTTRLIPLFDDPLYAEIAQNALEQQAIEYESTEARQLLEELAFEDMLGD
;
A
#
# COMPACT_ATOMS: atom_id res chain seq x y z
N MET A 1 -10.14 12.78 -24.03
CA MET A 1 -9.06 11.87 -23.61
C MET A 1 -9.47 10.47 -24.02
N THR A 2 -8.77 9.86 -24.96
CA THR A 2 -9.04 8.52 -25.46
C THR A 2 -7.94 7.60 -24.95
N ILE A 3 -8.28 6.68 -24.05
CA ILE A 3 -7.31 5.69 -23.52
C ILE A 3 -6.73 4.80 -24.63
N LYS A 4 -7.35 4.83 -25.82
CA LYS A 4 -6.91 4.21 -27.08
C LYS A 4 -5.51 4.60 -27.56
N ASP A 5 -4.89 5.61 -26.95
CA ASP A 5 -3.56 6.09 -27.34
C ASP A 5 -2.47 5.72 -26.31
N PHE A 6 -2.83 4.98 -25.24
CA PHE A 6 -1.91 4.58 -24.16
C PHE A 6 -1.27 3.20 -24.39
N GLY A 7 -1.68 2.52 -25.45
CA GLY A 7 -1.17 1.22 -25.85
C GLY A 7 -2.09 0.07 -25.46
N THR A 8 -2.03 -0.99 -26.26
CA THR A 8 -2.96 -2.12 -26.22
C THR A 8 -3.12 -2.77 -24.85
N GLN A 9 -2.05 -2.84 -24.04
CA GLN A 9 -2.12 -3.40 -22.70
C GLN A 9 -2.90 -2.53 -21.72
N VAL A 10 -2.72 -1.20 -21.75
CA VAL A 10 -3.45 -0.26 -20.88
C VAL A 10 -4.93 -0.26 -21.29
N GLU A 11 -5.21 -0.28 -22.58
CA GLU A 11 -6.57 -0.34 -23.12
C GLU A 11 -7.29 -1.62 -22.71
N ASN A 12 -6.63 -2.77 -22.81
CA ASN A 12 -7.20 -4.05 -22.42
C ASN A 12 -7.51 -4.10 -20.93
N VAL A 13 -6.60 -3.60 -20.07
CA VAL A 13 -6.86 -3.53 -18.63
C VAL A 13 -8.00 -2.56 -18.34
N TRP A 14 -7.98 -1.36 -18.95
CA TRP A 14 -9.04 -0.37 -18.78
C TRP A 14 -10.42 -0.90 -19.19
N ALA A 15 -10.52 -1.56 -20.34
CA ALA A 15 -11.77 -2.17 -20.83
C ALA A 15 -12.27 -3.30 -19.92
N GLY A 16 -11.35 -4.00 -19.24
CA GLY A 16 -11.65 -5.04 -18.27
C GLY A 16 -12.07 -4.53 -16.88
N LEU A 17 -11.92 -3.24 -16.59
CA LEU A 17 -12.34 -2.66 -15.31
C LEU A 17 -13.86 -2.64 -15.19
N ARG A 18 -14.37 -2.90 -13.98
CA ARG A 18 -15.78 -2.69 -13.68
C ARG A 18 -16.17 -1.22 -13.92
N PRO A 19 -17.39 -0.95 -14.42
CA PRO A 19 -17.86 0.42 -14.64
C PRO A 19 -17.82 1.32 -13.39
N ARG A 20 -17.92 0.73 -12.19
CA ARG A 20 -17.81 1.47 -10.92
C ARG A 20 -16.39 1.99 -10.70
N THR A 21 -15.38 1.15 -10.88
CA THR A 21 -13.96 1.51 -10.75
C THR A 21 -13.54 2.52 -11.82
N GLN A 22 -14.03 2.37 -13.05
CA GLN A 22 -13.84 3.38 -14.10
C GLN A 22 -14.43 4.74 -13.70
N LYS A 23 -15.68 4.77 -13.20
CA LYS A 23 -16.33 6.01 -12.73
C LYS A 23 -15.56 6.64 -11.56
N LEU A 24 -15.03 5.83 -10.66
CA LEU A 24 -14.20 6.29 -9.55
C LEU A 24 -12.94 6.99 -10.07
N ILE A 25 -12.21 6.38 -11.00
CA ILE A 25 -11.00 6.96 -11.59
C ILE A 25 -11.34 8.25 -12.34
N VAL A 26 -12.36 8.23 -13.20
CA VAL A 26 -12.79 9.41 -13.97
C VAL A 26 -13.22 10.55 -13.04
N GLY A 27 -13.97 10.24 -11.97
CA GLY A 27 -14.33 11.22 -10.95
C GLY A 27 -13.11 11.78 -10.22
N ALA A 28 -12.14 10.94 -9.87
CA ALA A 28 -10.89 11.36 -9.23
C ALA A 28 -10.04 12.25 -10.15
N MET A 29 -10.04 11.97 -11.46
CA MET A 29 -9.35 12.78 -12.47
C MET A 29 -10.02 14.15 -12.63
N GLN A 30 -11.35 14.19 -12.72
CA GLN A 30 -12.11 15.44 -12.81
C GLN A 30 -11.93 16.29 -11.55
N SER A 31 -11.96 15.68 -10.37
CA SER A 31 -11.69 16.37 -9.11
C SER A 31 -10.26 16.93 -9.04
N ALA A 32 -9.26 16.21 -9.57
CA ALA A 32 -7.89 16.70 -9.67
C ALA A 32 -7.75 17.89 -10.63
N GLN A 33 -8.56 17.96 -11.67
CA GLN A 33 -8.55 19.07 -12.63
C GLN A 33 -9.29 20.31 -12.11
N VAL A 34 -10.28 20.12 -11.23
CA VAL A 34 -11.16 21.20 -10.76
C VAL A 34 -10.62 21.91 -9.50
N ASN A 35 -9.76 21.27 -8.70
CA ASN A 35 -9.36 21.82 -7.40
C ASN A 35 -7.89 22.26 -7.31
N ASN A 36 -7.71 23.56 -7.59
CA ASN A 36 -6.79 24.46 -6.89
C ASN A 36 -7.47 25.07 -5.64
N SER A 37 -8.51 24.41 -5.12
CA SER A 37 -9.36 24.91 -4.04
C SER A 37 -9.86 23.77 -3.16
N SER A 38 -9.78 24.03 -1.86
CA SER A 38 -9.95 23.16 -0.69
C SER A 38 -11.38 22.60 -0.48
N LEU A 39 -11.96 21.91 -1.45
CA LEU A 39 -13.19 21.13 -1.19
C LEU A 39 -12.83 19.74 -0.67
N SER A 40 -13.20 19.52 0.60
CA SER A 40 -12.88 18.36 1.43
C SER A 40 -12.94 17.01 0.72
N ASN A 41 -11.91 16.18 0.97
CA ASN A 41 -11.86 14.74 0.67
C ASN A 41 -13.12 13.96 1.10
N SER A 42 -13.96 14.52 1.97
CA SER A 42 -15.17 13.88 2.49
C SER A 42 -16.28 13.66 1.43
N ASN A 43 -16.35 14.48 0.38
CA ASN A 43 -17.38 14.34 -0.66
C ASN A 43 -17.00 13.31 -1.75
N PHE A 44 -15.71 13.10 -2.01
CA PHE A 44 -15.25 12.03 -2.90
C PHE A 44 -15.54 10.65 -2.29
N ASN A 45 -15.30 10.51 -0.97
CA ASN A 45 -15.53 9.27 -0.21
C ASN A 45 -17.00 8.84 -0.12
N ARG A 46 -17.97 9.75 -0.26
CA ARG A 46 -19.40 9.39 -0.21
C ARG A 46 -20.01 9.06 -1.56
N SER A 47 -19.40 9.52 -2.66
CA SER A 47 -19.96 9.37 -4.00
C SER A 47 -19.56 8.06 -4.69
N PHE A 48 -18.42 7.49 -4.33
CA PHE A 48 -17.89 6.30 -5.00
C PHE A 48 -17.61 5.21 -3.97
N PHE A 49 -18.41 4.14 -4.00
CA PHE A 49 -18.18 2.95 -3.18
C PHE A 49 -16.85 2.31 -3.58
N TYR A 50 -15.91 2.29 -2.66
CA TYR A 50 -14.65 1.55 -2.76
C TYR A 50 -14.84 0.17 -2.13
N ASP A 51 -14.36 -0.88 -2.79
CA ASP A 51 -14.40 -2.25 -2.31
C ASP A 51 -13.06 -2.96 -2.54
N ALA A 52 -12.84 -4.11 -1.93
CA ALA A 52 -11.59 -4.89 -2.08
C ALA A 52 -11.30 -5.30 -3.54
N HIS A 53 -12.32 -5.37 -4.39
CA HIS A 53 -12.11 -5.63 -5.82
C HIS A 53 -11.54 -4.38 -6.54
N ALA A 54 -11.91 -3.18 -6.10
CA ALA A 54 -11.37 -1.93 -6.62
C ALA A 54 -9.87 -1.79 -6.30
N ASP A 55 -9.42 -2.27 -5.13
CA ASP A 55 -7.99 -2.38 -4.81
C ASP A 55 -7.25 -3.17 -5.89
N TRP A 56 -7.66 -4.41 -6.14
CA TRP A 56 -7.03 -5.29 -7.12
C TRP A 56 -7.03 -4.70 -8.54
N GLU A 57 -8.17 -4.15 -8.96
CA GLU A 57 -8.32 -3.52 -10.28
C GLU A 57 -7.40 -2.31 -10.46
N LEU A 58 -7.29 -1.47 -9.42
CA LEU A 58 -6.43 -0.28 -9.43
C LEU A 58 -4.95 -0.64 -9.34
N CYS A 59 -4.57 -1.62 -8.53
CA CYS A 59 -3.20 -2.14 -8.47
C CYS A 59 -2.75 -2.65 -9.84
N ARG A 60 -3.59 -3.48 -10.48
CA ARG A 60 -3.32 -4.00 -11.83
C ARG A 60 -3.17 -2.88 -12.86
N LEU A 61 -4.06 -1.90 -12.84
CA LEU A 61 -4.00 -0.75 -13.76
C LEU A 61 -2.76 0.11 -13.51
N LEU A 62 -2.48 0.44 -12.25
CA LEU A 62 -1.30 1.23 -11.86
C LEU A 62 -0.01 0.54 -12.30
N LYS A 63 0.07 -0.79 -12.18
CA LYS A 63 1.25 -1.56 -12.56
C LYS A 63 1.55 -1.41 -14.06
N VAL A 64 0.52 -1.59 -14.89
CA VAL A 64 0.67 -1.45 -16.35
C VAL A 64 0.97 0.00 -16.74
N LEU A 65 0.35 0.99 -16.08
CA LEU A 65 0.65 2.40 -16.33
C LEU A 65 2.11 2.75 -15.97
N ASP A 66 2.64 2.19 -14.89
CA ASP A 66 4.01 2.42 -14.44
C ASP A 66 5.05 1.76 -15.34
N GLU A 67 4.77 0.52 -15.76
CA GLU A 67 5.57 -0.18 -16.76
C GLU A 67 5.59 0.63 -18.07
N ARG A 68 4.45 1.11 -18.55
CA ARG A 68 4.39 1.95 -19.76
C ARG A 68 5.07 3.29 -19.60
N ALA A 69 4.96 3.95 -18.46
CA ALA A 69 5.66 5.21 -18.19
C ALA A 69 7.19 5.05 -18.15
N SER A 70 7.68 3.84 -17.87
CA SER A 70 9.12 3.51 -17.87
C SER A 70 9.67 3.08 -19.24
N GLN A 71 8.82 2.69 -20.18
CA GLN A 71 9.24 2.26 -21.52
C GLN A 71 9.72 3.41 -22.39
N THR A 72 10.85 3.21 -23.08
CA THR A 72 11.47 4.20 -23.98
C THR A 72 10.57 4.58 -25.16
N GLU A 73 9.68 3.69 -25.61
CA GLU A 73 8.75 4.01 -26.70
C GLU A 73 7.71 5.07 -26.32
N ALA A 74 7.29 5.11 -25.05
CA ALA A 74 6.40 6.15 -24.54
C ALA A 74 7.05 7.54 -24.58
N GLN A 75 8.39 7.62 -24.59
CA GLN A 75 9.12 8.89 -24.69
C GLN A 75 9.02 9.53 -26.07
N LYS A 76 8.62 8.77 -27.11
CA LYS A 76 8.44 9.29 -28.48
C LYS A 76 7.17 10.16 -28.62
N SER A 77 6.20 10.01 -27.72
CA SER A 77 4.95 10.79 -27.67
C SER A 77 4.82 11.50 -26.31
N PRO A 78 5.41 12.70 -26.14
CA PRO A 78 5.49 13.37 -24.84
C PRO A 78 4.12 13.72 -24.25
N GLN A 79 3.12 13.99 -25.09
CA GLN A 79 1.74 14.24 -24.65
C GLN A 79 1.12 12.98 -24.01
N ASN A 80 1.17 11.83 -24.70
CA ASN A 80 0.63 10.57 -24.17
C ASN A 80 1.34 10.13 -22.89
N LEU A 81 2.66 10.31 -22.81
CA LEU A 81 3.41 10.01 -21.59
C LEU A 81 2.99 10.90 -20.41
N SER A 82 2.72 12.18 -20.64
CA SER A 82 2.21 13.08 -19.59
C SER A 82 0.82 12.65 -19.10
N GLU A 83 -0.02 12.13 -20.00
CA GLU A 83 -1.36 11.65 -19.70
C GLU A 83 -1.35 10.33 -18.92
N ILE A 84 -0.51 9.37 -19.34
CA ILE A 84 -0.27 8.11 -18.63
C ILE A 84 0.20 8.39 -17.20
N ARG A 85 1.15 9.32 -17.01
CA ARG A 85 1.64 9.70 -15.68
C ARG A 85 0.54 10.30 -14.82
N LYS A 86 -0.25 11.24 -15.36
CA LYS A 86 -1.40 11.83 -14.64
C LYS A 86 -2.39 10.76 -14.20
N MET A 87 -2.69 9.80 -15.07
CA MET A 87 -3.60 8.71 -14.74
C MET A 87 -3.03 7.80 -13.65
N ALA A 88 -1.74 7.45 -13.74
CA ALA A 88 -1.05 6.66 -12.73
C ALA A 88 -1.04 7.38 -11.37
N ASP A 89 -0.80 8.68 -11.36
CA ASP A 89 -0.78 9.48 -10.13
C ASP A 89 -2.18 9.59 -9.50
N VAL A 90 -3.25 9.63 -10.31
CA VAL A 90 -4.62 9.56 -9.80
C VAL A 90 -4.93 8.19 -9.20
N CYS A 91 -4.53 7.09 -9.86
CA CYS A 91 -4.71 5.75 -9.32
C CYS A 91 -3.96 5.58 -8.00
N ALA A 92 -2.71 6.03 -7.94
CA ALA A 92 -1.90 6.01 -6.74
C ALA A 92 -2.55 6.80 -5.60
N ARG A 93 -3.07 8.01 -5.88
CA ARG A 93 -3.75 8.82 -4.87
C ARG A 93 -5.02 8.15 -4.34
N VAL A 94 -5.83 7.54 -5.22
CA VAL A 94 -7.00 6.77 -4.79
C VAL A 94 -6.58 5.63 -3.86
N LEU A 95 -5.61 4.82 -4.28
CA LEU A 95 -5.08 3.72 -3.48
C LEU A 95 -4.58 4.24 -2.12
N THR A 96 -3.71 5.25 -2.07
CA THR A 96 -3.22 5.83 -0.81
C THR A 96 -4.35 6.23 0.12
N THR A 97 -5.45 6.79 -0.40
CA THR A 97 -6.57 7.26 0.42
C THR A 97 -7.52 6.17 0.90
N GLN A 98 -7.67 5.06 0.18
CA GLN A 98 -8.71 4.06 0.48
C GLN A 98 -8.16 2.69 0.88
N THR A 99 -6.94 2.33 0.46
CA THR A 99 -6.47 0.94 0.53
C THR A 99 -5.97 0.54 1.90
N GLU A 100 -6.33 -0.66 2.32
CA GLU A 100 -5.82 -1.33 3.52
C GLU A 100 -5.11 -2.64 3.15
N SER A 101 -4.71 -2.79 1.88
CA SER A 101 -4.12 -4.01 1.35
C SER A 101 -2.60 -3.93 1.30
N ALA A 102 -1.94 -5.00 1.75
CA ALA A 102 -0.50 -5.19 1.62
C ALA A 102 0.02 -5.01 0.17
N GLU A 103 -0.68 -5.56 -0.83
CA GLU A 103 -0.28 -5.48 -2.24
C GLU A 103 -0.22 -4.02 -2.72
N ALA A 104 -1.26 -3.25 -2.41
CA ALA A 104 -1.36 -1.84 -2.76
C ALA A 104 -0.26 -1.02 -2.08
N PHE A 105 0.00 -1.29 -0.80
CA PHE A 105 1.07 -0.64 -0.07
C PHE A 105 2.44 -0.89 -0.71
N ILE A 106 2.79 -2.15 -0.97
CA ILE A 106 4.07 -2.54 -1.59
C ILE A 106 4.24 -1.84 -2.93
N GLN A 107 3.19 -1.79 -3.74
CA GLN A 107 3.22 -1.15 -5.05
C GLN A 107 3.43 0.38 -4.92
N LEU A 108 2.73 1.04 -4.01
CA LEU A 108 2.89 2.48 -3.76
C LEU A 108 4.28 2.83 -3.22
N ALA A 109 4.79 2.06 -2.26
CA ALA A 109 6.12 2.25 -1.69
C ALA A 109 7.21 2.01 -2.75
N THR A 110 7.10 0.94 -3.54
CA THR A 110 7.99 0.66 -4.67
C THR A 110 8.02 1.82 -5.66
N ARG A 111 6.84 2.35 -6.00
CA ARG A 111 6.70 3.50 -6.90
C ARG A 111 7.39 4.74 -6.33
N ALA A 112 7.17 5.07 -5.06
CA ALA A 112 7.76 6.23 -4.41
C ALA A 112 9.29 6.12 -4.33
N LEU A 113 9.82 4.95 -3.96
CA LEU A 113 11.27 4.68 -3.96
C LEU A 113 11.90 4.84 -5.35
N LYS A 114 11.28 4.29 -6.40
CA LYS A 114 11.77 4.44 -7.79
C LYS A 114 11.81 5.90 -8.26
N ARG A 115 10.99 6.76 -7.66
CA ARG A 115 10.89 8.18 -7.99
C ARG A 115 11.66 9.09 -7.02
N PHE A 116 12.31 8.51 -6.01
CA PHE A 116 12.93 9.25 -4.90
C PHE A 116 11.94 10.23 -4.22
N ASP A 117 10.66 9.85 -4.15
CA ASP A 117 9.61 10.64 -3.51
C ASP A 117 9.51 10.27 -2.02
N PHE A 118 10.45 10.76 -1.23
CA PHE A 118 10.52 10.45 0.20
C PHE A 118 9.32 11.00 0.98
N ALA A 119 8.74 12.12 0.54
CA ALA A 119 7.53 12.66 1.15
C ALA A 119 6.31 11.73 0.97
N ALA A 120 6.27 10.95 -0.11
CA ALA A 120 5.27 9.90 -0.27
C ALA A 120 5.53 8.69 0.62
N ILE A 121 6.80 8.33 0.86
CA ILE A 121 7.18 7.26 1.79
C ILE A 121 6.79 7.61 3.22
N ASP A 122 7.07 8.83 3.68
CA ASP A 122 6.71 9.27 5.04
C ASP A 122 5.19 9.17 5.26
N LYS A 123 4.40 9.64 4.29
CA LYS A 123 2.93 9.52 4.34
C LYS A 123 2.46 8.07 4.35
N LEU A 124 3.14 7.18 3.63
CA LEU A 124 2.80 5.77 3.63
C LEU A 124 3.09 5.14 5.00
N ALA A 125 4.22 5.49 5.63
CA ALA A 125 4.54 5.05 6.99
C ALA A 125 3.49 5.52 8.02
N ASP A 126 3.07 6.79 7.96
CA ASP A 126 2.00 7.30 8.81
C ASP A 126 0.69 6.49 8.67
N ILE A 127 0.37 6.09 7.44
CA ILE A 127 -0.85 5.32 7.13
C ILE A 127 -0.77 3.89 7.67
N LEU A 128 0.41 3.23 7.67
CA LEU A 128 0.57 1.90 8.25
C LEU A 128 0.12 1.88 9.71
N ASN A 129 0.62 2.82 10.51
CA ASN A 129 0.30 2.92 11.93
C ASN A 129 -1.15 3.32 12.19
N ALA A 130 -1.71 4.20 11.34
CA ALA A 130 -3.04 4.74 11.55
C ALA A 130 -4.18 3.81 11.11
N ARG A 131 -3.97 3.00 10.07
CA ARG A 131 -5.06 2.30 9.37
C ARG A 131 -4.87 0.78 9.24
N TYR A 132 -3.64 0.29 9.11
CA TYR A 132 -3.42 -1.13 8.81
C TYR A 132 -3.53 -1.99 10.07
N SER A 133 -4.04 -3.20 9.89
CA SER A 133 -4.01 -4.22 10.95
C SER A 133 -2.60 -4.80 11.09
N ALA A 134 -2.26 -5.37 12.25
CA ALA A 134 -0.96 -6.01 12.44
C ALA A 134 -0.73 -7.14 11.41
N GLY A 135 -1.79 -7.86 11.03
CA GLY A 135 -1.73 -8.92 10.02
C GLY A 135 -1.39 -8.38 8.63
N GLU A 136 -2.01 -7.27 8.21
CA GLU A 136 -1.68 -6.67 6.90
C GLU A 136 -0.26 -6.08 6.89
N VAL A 137 0.20 -5.49 7.99
CA VAL A 137 1.60 -5.02 8.07
C VAL A 137 2.59 -6.19 8.07
N ALA A 138 2.29 -7.29 8.78
CA ALA A 138 3.08 -8.52 8.72
C ALA A 138 3.09 -9.12 7.31
N GLU A 139 1.96 -9.08 6.60
CA GLU A 139 1.87 -9.55 5.22
C GLU A 139 2.70 -8.67 4.26
N ILE A 140 2.77 -7.35 4.47
CA ILE A 140 3.71 -6.47 3.76
C ILE A 140 5.15 -6.92 3.99
N ALA A 141 5.51 -7.14 5.26
CA ALA A 141 6.84 -7.58 5.65
C ALA A 141 7.17 -8.96 5.05
N ARG A 142 6.19 -9.84 4.86
CA ARG A 142 6.39 -11.18 4.27
C ARG A 142 6.50 -11.15 2.74
N GLN A 143 5.59 -10.44 2.05
CA GLN A 143 5.46 -10.48 0.60
C GLN A 143 6.48 -9.61 -0.17
N THR A 144 7.01 -8.56 0.45
CA THR A 144 7.89 -7.62 -0.26
C THR A 144 9.26 -8.23 -0.56
N GLU A 145 9.84 -7.89 -1.71
CA GLU A 145 11.24 -8.20 -2.05
C GLU A 145 12.19 -7.02 -1.77
N LEU A 146 11.65 -5.85 -1.45
CA LEU A 146 12.43 -4.64 -1.22
C LEU A 146 12.75 -4.48 0.26
N ALA A 147 14.04 -4.54 0.61
CA ALA A 147 14.53 -4.40 1.99
C ALA A 147 14.02 -3.12 2.66
N ALA A 148 13.98 -1.98 1.95
CA ALA A 148 13.47 -0.73 2.49
C ALA A 148 11.98 -0.80 2.85
N VAL A 149 11.16 -1.49 2.04
CA VAL A 149 9.73 -1.67 2.32
C VAL A 149 9.53 -2.64 3.50
N ARG A 150 10.36 -3.70 3.57
CA ARG A 150 10.35 -4.64 4.70
C ARG A 150 10.69 -3.93 6.01
N ALA A 151 11.71 -3.08 6.00
CA ALA A 151 12.13 -2.30 7.16
C ALA A 151 11.01 -1.39 7.66
N LEU A 152 10.31 -0.67 6.77
CA LEU A 152 9.17 0.17 7.15
C LEU A 152 8.05 -0.64 7.83
N ALA A 153 7.76 -1.83 7.33
CA ALA A 153 6.75 -2.70 7.91
C ALA A 153 7.17 -3.25 9.28
N MET A 154 8.40 -3.73 9.41
CA MET A 154 8.94 -4.22 10.69
C MET A 154 9.00 -3.12 11.76
N GLU A 155 9.47 -1.93 11.39
CA GLU A 155 9.50 -0.77 12.28
C GLU A 155 8.09 -0.36 12.71
N SER A 156 7.11 -0.39 11.79
CA SER A 156 5.71 -0.12 12.13
C SER A 156 5.16 -1.15 13.12
N LEU A 157 5.44 -2.44 12.93
CA LEU A 157 5.05 -3.50 13.87
C LEU A 157 5.70 -3.31 15.25
N ALA A 158 6.98 -2.94 15.29
CA ALA A 158 7.67 -2.66 16.54
C ALA A 158 7.06 -1.46 17.29
N GLN A 159 6.41 -0.53 16.59
CA GLN A 159 5.71 0.60 17.21
C GLN A 159 4.26 0.27 17.62
N PHE A 160 3.71 -0.88 17.23
CA PHE A 160 2.35 -1.26 17.63
C PHE A 160 2.27 -1.60 19.12
N PRO A 161 1.11 -1.41 19.76
CA PRO A 161 0.88 -1.97 21.09
C PRO A 161 1.13 -3.48 21.09
N THR A 162 1.84 -4.00 22.11
CA THR A 162 2.18 -5.42 22.27
C THR A 162 0.97 -6.33 22.06
N THR A 163 -0.17 -5.95 22.63
CA THR A 163 -1.46 -6.67 22.51
C THR A 163 -1.98 -6.84 21.07
N ARG A 164 -1.57 -5.98 20.13
CA ARG A 164 -1.93 -6.13 18.70
C ARG A 164 -1.09 -7.18 17.99
N LEU A 165 0.06 -7.55 18.53
CA LEU A 165 0.95 -8.55 17.94
C LEU A 165 0.57 -9.98 18.36
N ILE A 166 -0.10 -10.14 19.51
CA ILE A 166 -0.50 -11.46 20.05
C ILE A 166 -1.26 -12.32 19.01
N PRO A 167 -2.27 -11.82 18.29
CA PRO A 167 -3.01 -12.65 17.33
C PRO A 167 -2.17 -13.14 16.14
N LEU A 168 -0.99 -12.58 15.90
CA LEU A 168 -0.10 -13.04 14.83
C LEU A 168 0.56 -14.38 15.15
N PHE A 169 0.65 -14.76 16.42
CA PHE A 169 1.20 -16.05 16.83
C PHE A 169 0.24 -17.21 16.54
N ASP A 170 -1.05 -16.94 16.33
CA ASP A 170 -2.04 -17.97 15.94
C ASP A 170 -1.79 -18.50 14.51
N ASP A 171 -1.07 -17.75 13.68
CA ASP A 171 -0.72 -18.13 12.31
C ASP A 171 0.81 -18.32 12.19
N PRO A 172 1.30 -19.54 11.91
CA PRO A 172 2.73 -19.81 11.79
C PRO A 172 3.41 -19.02 10.67
N LEU A 173 2.66 -18.47 9.70
CA LEU A 173 3.22 -17.59 8.67
C LEU A 173 3.67 -16.23 9.23
N TYR A 174 3.10 -15.79 10.34
CA TYR A 174 3.38 -14.48 10.95
C TYR A 174 4.07 -14.56 12.30
N ALA A 175 4.11 -15.74 12.93
CA ALA A 175 4.73 -15.93 14.26
C ALA A 175 6.17 -15.40 14.33
N GLU A 176 7.04 -15.74 13.36
CA GLU A 176 8.43 -15.26 13.34
C GLU A 176 8.50 -13.73 13.16
N ILE A 177 7.61 -13.15 12.35
CA ILE A 177 7.54 -11.69 12.14
C ILE A 177 7.11 -10.99 13.44
N ALA A 178 6.13 -11.57 14.14
CA ALA A 178 5.63 -11.05 15.41
C ALA A 178 6.70 -11.16 16.52
N GLN A 179 7.40 -12.29 16.59
CA GLN A 179 8.51 -12.48 17.52
C GLN A 179 9.61 -11.43 17.29
N ASN A 180 10.05 -11.24 16.04
CA ASN A 180 11.05 -10.22 15.71
C ASN A 180 10.59 -8.81 16.14
N ALA A 181 9.31 -8.47 15.93
CA ALA A 181 8.76 -7.19 16.37
C ALA A 181 8.75 -7.05 17.91
N LEU A 182 8.41 -8.11 18.65
CA LEU A 182 8.48 -8.11 20.11
C LEU A 182 9.91 -8.01 20.63
N GLU A 183 10.87 -8.70 20.00
CA GLU A 183 12.28 -8.60 20.34
C GLU A 183 12.78 -7.17 20.14
N GLN A 184 12.40 -6.54 19.03
CA GLN A 184 12.70 -5.14 18.78
C GLN A 184 12.09 -4.21 19.84
N GLN A 185 10.83 -4.45 20.24
CA GLN A 185 10.19 -3.74 21.35
C GLN A 185 10.93 -3.89 22.67
N ALA A 186 11.34 -5.12 23.02
CA ALA A 186 12.02 -5.44 24.25
C ALA A 186 13.43 -4.83 24.33
N ILE A 187 14.13 -4.79 23.20
CA ILE A 187 15.54 -4.36 23.13
C ILE A 187 15.65 -2.87 22.82
N GLU A 188 15.07 -2.41 21.72
CA GLU A 188 15.26 -1.03 21.22
C GLU A 188 14.35 -0.03 21.94
N TYR A 189 13.12 -0.44 22.27
CA TYR A 189 12.14 0.42 22.94
C TYR A 189 12.03 0.14 24.45
N GLU A 190 12.86 -0.76 24.97
CA GLU A 190 12.91 -1.16 26.39
C GLU A 190 11.55 -1.57 26.97
N SER A 191 10.66 -2.13 26.14
CA SER A 191 9.30 -2.53 26.55
C SER A 191 9.34 -3.71 27.53
N THR A 192 8.89 -3.48 28.76
CA THR A 192 8.76 -4.55 29.77
C THR A 192 7.64 -5.53 29.46
N GLU A 193 6.55 -5.06 28.83
CA GLU A 193 5.43 -5.89 28.40
C GLU A 193 5.88 -6.89 27.33
N ALA A 194 6.67 -6.43 26.34
CA ALA A 194 7.20 -7.31 25.30
C ALA A 194 8.17 -8.35 25.87
N ARG A 195 9.01 -7.99 26.85
CA ARG A 195 9.89 -8.94 27.55
C ARG A 195 9.10 -10.04 28.27
N GLN A 196 8.06 -9.65 29.00
CA GLN A 196 7.21 -10.60 29.72
C GLN A 196 6.52 -11.57 28.74
N LEU A 197 5.98 -11.05 27.65
CA LEU A 197 5.33 -11.89 26.64
C LEU A 197 6.32 -12.87 25.97
N LEU A 198 7.54 -12.43 25.65
CA LEU A 198 8.57 -13.33 25.10
C LEU A 198 8.98 -14.43 26.08
N GLU A 199 9.08 -14.11 27.38
CA GLU A 199 9.35 -15.11 28.42
C GLU A 199 8.22 -16.14 28.55
N GLU A 200 6.96 -15.69 28.48
CA GLU A 200 5.77 -16.56 28.48
C GLU A 200 5.75 -17.50 27.27
N LEU A 201 5.96 -16.97 26.07
CA LEU A 201 5.99 -17.76 24.83
C LEU A 201 7.11 -18.81 24.85
N ALA A 202 8.31 -18.43 25.29
CA ALA A 202 9.43 -19.36 25.41
C ALA A 202 9.16 -20.49 26.43
N PHE A 203 8.40 -20.19 27.49
CA PHE A 203 7.99 -21.19 28.48
C PHE A 203 6.94 -22.17 27.93
N GLU A 204 5.98 -21.68 27.13
CA GLU A 204 4.98 -22.52 26.46
C GLU A 204 5.61 -23.48 25.45
N ASP A 205 6.56 -23.02 24.63
CA ASP A 205 7.30 -23.88 23.68
C ASP A 205 8.05 -25.01 24.40
N MET A 206 8.61 -24.76 25.58
CA MET A 206 9.30 -25.79 26.37
C MET A 206 8.36 -26.84 27.00
N LEU A 207 7.06 -26.54 27.11
CA LEU A 207 6.05 -27.46 27.67
C LEU A 207 5.25 -28.20 26.59
N GLY A 208 5.36 -27.79 25.32
CA GLY A 208 4.61 -28.32 24.19
C GLY A 208 5.22 -29.55 23.49
N ASP A 209 6.45 -29.95 23.86
CA ASP A 209 7.16 -31.18 23.43
C ASP A 209 7.01 -32.35 24.43
#